data_AF-A0A9E4DZ63-F1
#
_entry.id   AF-A0A9E4DZ63-F1
#
_cell.length_a   1.000
_cell.length_b   1.000
_cell.length_c   1.000
_cell.angle_alpha   90.00
_cell.angle_beta   90.00
_cell.angle_gamma   90.00
#
_symmetry.space_group_name_H-M   'P 1'
#
loop_
_entity.id
_entity.type
_entity.pdbx_description
1 polymer ?
#
loop_
_entity_poly.entity_id
_entity_poly.type
_entity_poly.pdbx_seq_one_letter_code
_entity_poly.pdbx_strand_id
1 'polypeptide(L)'
;MGDFLNYVALRLSKLFPRKARSMTDNQLVGLRGRVISGRVTTTFGTARVSTPNGSELTVSCRVRDGEAVPLKGDTVILVAYDLRGEIFDVTKADTWLISL
;
A
#
# COMPACT_ATOMS: atom_id res chain seq x y z
N MET A 1 -22.53 32.37 -10.32
CA MET A 1 -23.51 31.31 -10.67
C MET A 1 -22.66 30.06 -10.86
N GLY A 2 -22.70 29.16 -9.87
CA GLY A 2 -21.61 28.23 -9.55
C GLY A 2 -21.62 26.96 -10.41
N ASP A 3 -20.44 26.61 -10.90
CA ASP A 3 -20.21 25.45 -11.72
C ASP A 3 -20.15 24.16 -10.90
N PHE A 4 -20.83 23.16 -11.44
CA PHE A 4 -20.82 21.74 -11.12
C PHE A 4 -19.42 21.16 -10.89
N LEU A 5 -19.28 20.20 -9.96
CA LEU A 5 -18.45 19.00 -10.15
C LEU A 5 -18.67 17.94 -9.04
N ASN A 6 -19.26 16.81 -9.46
CA ASN A 6 -19.03 15.42 -9.03
C ASN A 6 -18.69 15.12 -7.55
N TYR A 7 -19.72 14.84 -6.76
CA TYR A 7 -19.62 14.07 -5.51
C TYR A 7 -20.03 12.60 -5.74
N VAL A 8 -19.15 11.79 -6.32
CA VAL A 8 -19.31 10.32 -6.35
C VAL A 8 -17.98 9.67 -5.99
N ALA A 9 -17.54 9.82 -4.73
CA ALA A 9 -16.35 9.14 -4.22
C ALA A 9 -16.50 8.60 -2.79
N LEU A 10 -17.73 8.51 -2.28
CA LEU A 10 -18.03 7.94 -0.97
C LEU A 10 -19.06 6.85 -1.21
N ARG A 11 -18.69 5.58 -1.01
CA ARG A 11 -19.55 4.38 -0.76
C ARG A 11 -19.01 3.06 -1.36
N LEU A 12 -17.70 2.94 -1.68
CA LEU A 12 -17.11 1.62 -2.01
C LEU A 12 -16.44 0.90 -0.81
N SER A 13 -16.57 1.40 0.42
CA SER A 13 -15.94 0.80 1.61
C SER A 13 -16.68 -0.41 2.20
N LYS A 14 -17.80 -0.86 1.60
CA LYS A 14 -18.69 -1.88 2.19
C LYS A 14 -18.80 -3.20 1.43
N LEU A 15 -18.06 -3.40 0.34
CA LEU A 15 -18.21 -4.57 -0.54
C LEU A 15 -17.01 -5.52 -0.58
N PHE A 16 -15.96 -5.28 0.21
CA PHE A 16 -14.90 -6.28 0.34
C PHE A 16 -15.21 -7.18 1.54
N PRO A 17 -15.65 -8.43 1.31
CA PRO A 17 -15.80 -9.38 2.40
C PRO A 17 -14.46 -9.48 3.11
N ARG A 18 -14.51 -9.37 4.44
CA ARG A 18 -13.40 -9.59 5.37
C ARG A 18 -13.02 -11.08 5.32
N LYS A 19 -12.49 -11.52 4.17
CA LYS A 19 -11.97 -12.86 3.96
C LYS A 19 -10.90 -13.03 5.03
N ALA A 20 -11.08 -14.02 5.89
CA ALA A 20 -10.23 -14.30 7.03
C ALA A 20 -8.76 -14.01 6.69
N ARG A 21 -8.24 -12.87 7.19
CA ARG A 21 -6.82 -12.54 7.06
C ARG A 21 -6.11 -13.53 7.97
N SER A 22 -5.69 -14.67 7.41
CA SER A 22 -4.92 -15.69 8.13
C SER A 22 -3.54 -15.18 8.60
N MET A 23 -3.16 -13.96 8.23
CA MET A 23 -2.06 -13.21 8.83
C MET A 23 -2.56 -11.91 9.45
N THR A 24 -2.10 -11.60 10.66
CA THR A 24 -2.29 -10.28 11.26
C THR A 24 -1.48 -9.26 10.47
N ASP A 25 -1.97 -8.03 10.31
CA ASP A 25 -1.33 -7.01 9.45
C ASP A 25 0.12 -6.72 9.85
N ASN A 26 0.46 -6.86 11.14
CA ASN A 26 1.84 -6.78 11.63
C ASN A 26 2.76 -7.89 11.08
N GLN A 27 2.23 -9.06 10.73
CA GLN A 27 3.01 -10.15 10.12
C GLN A 27 3.38 -9.88 8.66
N LEU A 28 2.78 -8.85 8.04
CA LEU A 28 3.12 -8.41 6.68
C LEU A 28 4.28 -7.41 6.68
N VAL A 29 4.62 -6.83 7.83
CA VAL A 29 5.79 -5.95 7.97
C VAL A 29 7.07 -6.75 7.68
N GLY A 30 7.95 -6.16 6.89
CA GLY A 30 9.17 -6.78 6.37
C GLY A 30 8.99 -7.53 5.05
N LEU A 31 7.74 -7.80 4.62
CA LEU A 31 7.50 -8.44 3.33
C LEU A 31 7.66 -7.46 2.17
N ARG A 32 8.03 -8.04 1.01
CA ARG A 32 8.08 -7.31 -0.26
C ARG A 32 6.71 -7.33 -0.93
N GLY A 33 6.35 -6.20 -1.51
CA GLY A 33 5.18 -6.05 -2.34
C GLY A 33 5.50 -5.39 -3.68
N ARG A 34 4.71 -5.70 -4.70
CA ARG A 34 4.74 -5.00 -5.98
C ARG A 34 3.68 -3.91 -5.98
N VAL A 35 4.04 -2.67 -6.30
CA VAL A 35 3.07 -1.57 -6.44
C VAL A 35 2.14 -1.84 -7.63
N ILE A 36 0.83 -1.73 -7.40
CA ILE A 36 -0.19 -1.92 -8.44
C ILE A 36 -0.94 -0.63 -8.77
N SER A 37 -0.94 0.36 -7.87
CA SER A 37 -1.41 1.72 -8.17
C SER A 37 -0.42 2.44 -9.10
N GLY A 38 -0.88 3.49 -9.80
CA GLY A 38 -0.02 4.27 -10.69
C GLY A 38 1.20 4.89 -9.97
N ARG A 39 1.00 5.31 -8.72
CA ARG A 39 2.00 5.87 -7.81
C ARG A 39 1.60 5.60 -6.36
N VAL A 40 2.55 5.71 -5.44
CA VAL A 40 2.33 5.71 -3.99
C VAL A 40 2.73 7.08 -3.44
N THR A 41 1.81 7.78 -2.81
CA THR A 41 1.98 9.09 -2.18
C THR A 41 2.01 8.97 -0.65
N THR A 42 2.11 10.09 0.06
CA THR A 42 2.04 10.15 1.52
C THR A 42 0.66 9.81 2.10
N THR A 43 -0.37 9.70 1.26
CA THR A 43 -1.75 9.45 1.69
C THR A 43 -2.41 8.28 0.98
N PHE A 44 -1.85 7.81 -0.14
CA PHE A 44 -2.50 6.85 -1.00
C PHE A 44 -1.52 5.96 -1.78
N GLY A 45 -1.88 4.69 -1.92
CA GLY A 45 -1.14 3.74 -2.71
C GLY A 45 -1.66 2.33 -2.47
N THR A 46 -1.42 1.43 -3.41
CA THR A 46 -1.73 0.01 -3.22
C THR A 46 -0.59 -0.88 -3.71
N ALA A 47 -0.30 -1.91 -2.91
CA ALA A 47 0.70 -2.92 -3.23
C ALA A 47 0.11 -4.32 -3.10
N ARG A 48 0.63 -5.23 -3.92
CA ARG A 48 0.36 -6.66 -3.85
C ARG A 48 1.51 -7.37 -3.17
N VAL A 49 1.23 -8.03 -2.06
CA VAL A 49 2.21 -8.70 -1.20
C VAL A 49 1.99 -10.21 -1.31
N SER A 50 3.06 -10.95 -1.56
CA SER A 50 3.06 -12.41 -1.50
C SER A 50 3.36 -12.84 -0.06
N THR A 51 2.47 -13.61 0.54
CA THR A 51 2.68 -14.18 1.88
C THR A 51 3.47 -15.49 1.79
N PRO A 52 4.14 -15.91 2.87
CA PRO A 52 4.97 -17.13 2.87
C PRO A 52 4.21 -18.42 2.49
N ASN A 53 2.89 -18.45 2.67
CA ASN A 53 2.02 -19.56 2.27
C ASN A 53 1.63 -19.54 0.77
N GLY A 54 2.22 -18.65 -0.03
CA GLY A 54 1.95 -18.51 -1.46
C GLY A 54 0.66 -17.75 -1.80
N SER A 55 -0.06 -17.21 -0.82
CA SER A 55 -1.21 -16.34 -1.08
C SER A 55 -0.77 -14.93 -1.46
N GLU A 56 -1.62 -14.21 -2.19
CA GLU A 56 -1.42 -12.80 -2.51
C GLU A 56 -2.45 -11.94 -1.79
N LEU A 57 -1.99 -10.87 -1.16
CA LEU A 57 -2.81 -9.87 -0.49
C LEU A 57 -2.63 -8.51 -1.15
N THR A 58 -3.72 -7.78 -1.33
CA THR A 58 -3.66 -6.38 -1.74
C THR A 58 -3.82 -5.50 -0.50
N VAL A 59 -2.87 -4.60 -0.28
CA VAL A 59 -2.82 -3.72 0.89
C VAL A 59 -2.77 -2.26 0.47
N SER A 60 -3.35 -1.41 1.30
CA SER A 60 -3.18 0.04 1.20
C SER A 60 -1.82 0.43 1.75
N CYS A 61 -1.10 1.30 1.06
CA CYS A 61 0.19 1.77 1.50
C CYS A 61 0.42 3.26 1.19
N ARG A 62 1.37 3.85 1.91
CA ARG A 62 1.89 5.21 1.70
C ARG A 62 3.40 5.24 1.83
N VAL A 63 4.03 6.17 1.16
CA VAL A 63 5.44 6.49 1.35
C VAL A 63 5.57 7.59 2.41
N ARG A 64 6.68 7.64 3.16
CA ARG A 64 6.92 8.75 4.09
C ARG A 64 7.29 10.01 3.34
N ASP A 65 7.12 11.15 4.01
CA ASP A 65 7.50 12.43 3.41
C ASP A 65 9.02 12.47 3.18
N GLY A 66 9.44 12.99 2.02
CA GLY A 66 10.84 13.04 1.61
C GLY A 66 11.44 11.73 1.05
N GLU A 67 10.69 10.61 1.04
CA GLU A 67 11.15 9.36 0.43
C GLU A 67 10.85 9.27 -1.08
N ALA A 68 11.62 8.44 -1.79
CA ALA A 68 11.48 8.27 -3.23
C ALA A 68 10.12 7.64 -3.59
N VAL A 69 9.33 8.33 -4.42
CA VAL A 69 7.98 7.92 -4.82
C VAL A 69 8.01 6.58 -5.59
N PRO A 70 7.36 5.51 -5.06
CA PRO A 70 7.15 4.28 -5.79
C PRO A 70 6.10 4.45 -6.91
N LEU A 71 6.35 3.87 -8.07
CA LEU A 71 5.48 3.82 -9.23
C LEU A 71 4.96 2.40 -9.47
N LYS A 72 3.95 2.27 -10.32
CA LYS A 72 3.40 0.96 -10.71
C LYS A 72 4.50 0.01 -11.18
N GLY A 73 4.52 -1.20 -10.63
CA GLY A 73 5.51 -2.23 -10.95
C GLY A 73 6.72 -2.23 -10.03
N ASP A 74 6.99 -1.14 -9.32
CA ASP A 74 8.12 -1.06 -8.40
C ASP A 74 7.96 -2.04 -7.23
N THR A 75 9.09 -2.50 -6.72
CA THR A 75 9.13 -3.31 -5.51
C THR A 75 9.28 -2.41 -4.29
N VAL A 76 8.42 -2.61 -3.31
CA VAL A 76 8.44 -1.91 -2.03
C VAL A 76 8.52 -2.90 -0.87
N ILE A 77 9.02 -2.42 0.27
CA ILE A 77 9.07 -3.16 1.53
C ILE A 77 8.08 -2.52 2.49
N LEU A 78 7.22 -3.31 3.12
CA LEU A 78 6.31 -2.84 4.18
C LEU A 78 7.12 -2.61 5.45
N VAL A 79 7.21 -1.37 5.95
CA VAL A 79 8.09 -1.03 7.08
C VAL A 79 7.34 -0.86 8.39
N ALA A 80 6.08 -0.43 8.34
CA ALA A 80 5.23 -0.28 9.52
C ALA A 80 3.76 -0.36 9.12
N TYR A 81 2.91 -0.70 10.09
CA TYR A 81 1.46 -0.68 9.93
C TYR A 81 0.84 0.36 10.86
N ASP A 82 0.09 1.30 10.29
CA ASP A 82 -0.70 2.28 11.02
C ASP A 82 -2.07 1.69 11.33
N LEU A 83 -2.27 1.29 12.59
CA LEU A 83 -3.53 0.71 13.07
C LEU A 83 -4.71 1.68 12.98
N ARG A 84 -4.48 3.00 12.99
CA ARG A 84 -5.55 4.00 12.96
C ARG A 84 -6.03 4.24 11.53
N GLY A 85 -5.09 4.26 10.58
CA GLY A 85 -5.35 4.45 9.16
C GLY A 85 -5.55 3.17 8.36
N GLU A 86 -5.35 2.01 8.99
CA GLU A 86 -5.29 0.68 8.34
C GLU A 86 -4.39 0.67 7.08
N ILE A 87 -3.26 1.39 7.13
CA ILE A 87 -2.36 1.65 6.00
C ILE A 87 -0.91 1.28 6.34
N PHE A 88 -0.19 0.70 5.39
CA PHE A 88 1.23 0.40 5.55
C PHE A 88 2.09 1.59 5.15
N ASP A 89 3.08 1.93 5.97
CA ASP A 89 4.22 2.69 5.48
C ASP A 89 5.10 1.77 4.63
N VAL A 90 5.58 2.26 3.49
CA VAL A 90 6.45 1.51 2.58
C VAL A 90 7.66 2.33 2.13
N THR A 91 8.77 1.64 1.87
CA THR A 91 9.97 2.19 1.20
C THR A 91 10.23 1.44 -0.10
N LYS A 92 10.87 2.09 -1.08
CA LYS A 92 11.39 1.45 -2.29
C LYS A 92 12.48 0.44 -1.93
N ALA A 93 12.45 -0.75 -2.55
CA ALA A 93 13.45 -1.79 -2.30
C ALA A 93 14.83 -1.42 -2.90
N ASP A 94 14.84 -0.76 -4.06
CA ASP A 94 16.07 -0.44 -4.80
C ASP A 94 16.88 0.69 -4.14
N THR A 95 16.29 1.43 -3.21
CA THR A 95 16.98 2.48 -2.44
C THR A 95 18.17 1.94 -1.64
N TRP A 96 18.25 0.63 -1.39
CA TRP A 96 19.35 -0.01 -0.66
C TRP A 96 20.48 -0.56 -1.56
N LEU A 97 20.35 -0.51 -2.89
CA LEU A 97 21.34 -1.10 -3.81
C LEU A 97 22.47 -0.17 -4.24
N ILE A 98 22.53 1.07 -3.74
CA ILE A 98 23.54 2.08 -4.09
C ILE A 98 24.63 2.28 -3.01
N SER A 99 24.93 1.25 -2.21
CA SER A 99 25.99 1.33 -1.18
C SER A 99 26.97 0.15 -1.21
N LEU A 100 27.17 -0.48 -2.38
CA LEU A 100 28.19 -1.50 -2.61
C LEU A 100 29.21 -1.03 -3.64
#